data_AF-I7AXR8-F1
#
_entry.id   AF-I7AXR8-F1
#
_cell.length_a   1.000
_cell.length_b   1.000
_cell.length_c   1.000
_cell.angle_alpha   90.00
_cell.angle_beta   90.00
_cell.angle_gamma   90.00
#
_symmetry.space_group_name_H-M   'P 1'
#
loop_
_entity.id
_entity.type
_entity.pdbx_description
1 polymer ?
#
loop_
_entity_poly.entity_id
_entity_poly.type
_entity_poly.pdbx_seq_one_letter_code
_entity_poly.pdbx_strand_id
1 'polypeptide(L)'
;KFLGLVSIIHNLNNEHDIRKIGGLHMSLPSTSSCLTIGNMALTGMPFLTGFYSNDIIIETMNTSYLNAWALLLTLIATSLTAIYTLRMILLVQTGQPRHICMLLLNDDNPMMMKPITRLANGSIITGLLMTLNLTPLETPPTTMPTHIKIAALTMTALGILLALELTKMTNKLAMKPCYPMPNTPTLFNTHVLHRALPTANLKFSQNMTYIDQAWHEYTGPKGLAKSQIIPTLMIPALQNGLIKIYMTSFILTIMLLLLTT
;
A
#
# COMPACT_ATOMS: atom_id res chain seq x y z
N LYS A 1 19.52 4.11 4.89
CA LYS A 1 19.09 3.56 3.56
C LYS A 1 18.35 4.59 2.71
N PHE A 2 17.15 5.07 3.08
CA PHE A 2 16.37 5.99 2.26
C PHE A 2 17.09 7.29 1.89
N LEU A 3 17.75 7.94 2.85
CA LEU A 3 18.46 9.20 2.59
C LEU A 3 19.59 9.05 1.56
N GLY A 4 20.31 7.92 1.58
CA GLY A 4 21.31 7.59 0.56
C GLY A 4 20.71 7.23 -0.81
N LEU A 5 19.46 6.75 -0.87
CA LEU A 5 18.76 6.59 -2.15
C LEU A 5 18.29 7.95 -2.70
N VAL A 6 17.83 8.85 -1.83
CA VAL A 6 17.42 10.20 -2.22
C VAL A 6 18.60 10.99 -2.78
N SER A 7 19.79 10.88 -2.18
CA SER A 7 21.01 11.50 -2.74
C SER A 7 21.34 10.96 -4.14
N ILE A 8 21.21 9.65 -4.34
CA ILE A 8 21.42 9.02 -5.65
C ILE A 8 20.38 9.52 -6.67
N ILE A 9 19.11 9.57 -6.31
CA ILE A 9 18.02 10.04 -7.19
C ILE A 9 18.24 11.50 -7.58
N HIS A 10 18.61 12.35 -6.62
CA HIS A 10 18.88 13.76 -6.86
C HIS A 10 20.06 13.94 -7.83
N ASN A 11 21.14 13.19 -7.62
CA ASN A 11 22.32 13.20 -8.50
C ASN A 11 22.05 12.60 -9.88
N LEU A 12 21.00 11.81 -10.05
CA LEU A 12 20.60 11.18 -11.32
C LEU A 12 19.40 11.89 -11.98
N ASN A 13 19.18 13.18 -11.72
CA ASN A 13 18.07 13.96 -12.29
C ASN A 13 16.69 13.31 -12.09
N ASN A 14 16.38 12.84 -10.89
CA ASN A 14 15.12 12.19 -10.52
C ASN A 14 14.85 10.84 -11.21
N GLU A 15 15.89 10.15 -11.69
CA GLU A 15 15.75 8.77 -12.17
C GLU A 15 15.62 7.79 -11.00
N HIS A 16 14.45 7.15 -10.91
CA HIS A 16 14.12 6.17 -9.87
C HIS A 16 14.31 4.71 -10.32
N ASP A 17 14.40 4.46 -11.62
CA ASP A 17 14.49 3.10 -12.15
C ASP A 17 15.92 2.54 -11.96
N ILE A 18 16.06 1.60 -11.02
CA ILE A 18 17.32 0.89 -10.73
C ILE A 18 17.97 0.21 -11.94
N ARG A 19 17.24 0.00 -13.05
CA ARG A 19 17.78 -0.56 -14.30
C ARG A 19 18.63 0.45 -15.08
N LYS A 20 18.39 1.74 -14.89
CA LYS A 20 19.16 2.84 -15.49
C LYS A 20 20.28 3.35 -14.58
N ILE A 21 20.40 2.79 -13.37
CA ILE A 21 21.44 3.15 -12.40
C ILE A 21 22.57 2.12 -12.50
N GLY A 22 23.82 2.50 -12.26
CA GLY A 22 24.93 1.56 -12.23
C GLY A 22 26.27 2.25 -11.99
N GLY A 23 27.26 1.49 -11.52
CA GLY A 23 28.64 1.97 -11.37
C GLY A 23 28.86 3.06 -10.30
N LEU A 24 27.91 3.25 -9.37
CA LEU A 24 27.97 4.39 -8.44
C LEU A 24 29.10 4.30 -7.40
N HIS A 25 29.72 3.14 -7.21
CA HIS A 25 30.84 3.00 -6.27
C HIS A 25 32.01 3.93 -6.63
N MET A 26 32.26 4.16 -7.92
CA MET A 26 33.36 5.03 -8.38
C MET A 26 32.94 6.50 -8.44
N SER A 27 31.70 6.79 -8.79
CA SER A 27 31.23 8.17 -8.96
C SER A 27 30.80 8.83 -7.64
N LEU A 28 30.25 8.06 -6.70
CA LEU A 28 29.69 8.54 -5.44
C LEU A 28 30.14 7.62 -4.27
N PRO A 29 31.43 7.63 -3.89
CA PRO A 29 32.02 6.66 -2.96
C PRO A 29 31.50 6.80 -1.51
N SER A 30 31.21 8.01 -1.06
CA SER A 30 30.73 8.28 0.30
C SER A 30 29.25 7.89 0.47
N THR A 31 28.38 8.22 -0.48
CA THR A 31 26.98 7.76 -0.42
C THR A 31 26.84 6.26 -0.65
N SER A 32 27.66 5.67 -1.54
CA SER A 32 27.64 4.22 -1.76
C SER A 32 28.10 3.42 -0.54
N SER A 33 29.15 3.85 0.17
CA SER A 33 29.59 3.22 1.42
C SER A 33 28.56 3.35 2.55
N CYS A 34 27.88 4.50 2.70
CA CYS A 34 26.78 4.60 3.65
C CYS A 34 25.60 3.68 3.27
N LEU A 35 25.31 3.56 1.97
CA LEU A 35 24.24 2.69 1.48
C LEU A 35 24.57 1.21 1.73
N THR A 36 25.83 0.76 1.60
CA THR A 36 26.21 -0.63 1.93
C THR A 36 26.05 -0.90 3.42
N ILE A 37 26.53 0.00 4.30
CA ILE A 37 26.36 -0.13 5.76
C ILE A 37 24.87 -0.24 6.10
N GLY A 38 24.03 0.63 5.53
CA GLY A 38 22.59 0.59 5.75
C GLY A 38 21.90 -0.67 5.23
N ASN A 39 22.41 -1.28 4.14
CA ASN A 39 21.89 -2.55 3.64
C ASN A 39 22.35 -3.74 4.49
N MET A 40 23.60 -3.76 4.97
CA MET A 40 24.13 -4.79 5.87
C MET A 40 23.43 -4.76 7.24
N ALA A 41 23.13 -3.57 7.75
CA ALA A 41 22.32 -3.42 8.96
C ALA A 41 20.92 -4.00 8.76
N LEU A 42 20.29 -3.81 7.59
CA LEU A 42 18.96 -4.35 7.30
C LEU A 42 18.94 -5.88 7.20
N THR A 43 20.01 -6.51 6.68
CA THR A 43 20.12 -7.97 6.60
C THR A 43 20.51 -8.64 7.91
N GLY A 44 20.76 -7.88 8.98
CA GLY A 44 21.14 -8.43 10.28
C GLY A 44 22.57 -8.96 10.34
N MET A 45 23.51 -8.35 9.61
CA MET A 45 24.93 -8.70 9.70
C MET A 45 25.43 -8.52 11.15
N PRO A 46 26.25 -9.46 11.69
CA PRO A 46 26.69 -9.39 13.08
C PRO A 46 27.33 -8.05 13.43
N PHE A 47 27.09 -7.62 14.68
CA PHE A 47 27.55 -6.35 15.28
C PHE A 47 26.89 -5.05 14.78
N LEU A 48 26.10 -5.09 13.70
CA LEU A 48 25.31 -3.93 13.27
C LEU A 48 23.95 -3.89 13.99
N THR A 49 23.28 -2.74 13.95
CA THR A 49 22.00 -2.53 14.65
C THR A 49 20.96 -3.62 14.42
N GLY A 50 20.81 -4.10 13.18
CA GLY A 50 19.79 -5.09 12.86
C GLY A 50 20.05 -6.49 13.42
N PHE A 51 21.30 -6.82 13.79
CA PHE A 51 21.59 -8.09 14.47
C PHE A 51 20.94 -8.12 15.86
N TYR A 52 21.10 -7.04 16.62
CA TYR A 52 20.56 -6.91 17.98
C TYR A 52 19.02 -6.96 18.05
N SER A 53 18.30 -6.73 16.96
CA SER A 53 16.84 -6.88 16.91
C SER A 53 16.42 -8.17 16.23
N ASN A 54 16.86 -8.40 14.99
CA ASN A 54 16.29 -9.44 14.14
C ASN A 54 16.71 -10.84 14.60
N ASP A 55 17.91 -10.99 15.14
CA ASP A 55 18.41 -12.28 15.65
C ASP A 55 17.60 -12.71 16.88
N ILE A 56 17.43 -11.81 17.85
CA ILE A 56 16.62 -12.06 19.05
C ILE A 56 15.15 -12.36 18.70
N ILE A 57 14.57 -11.67 17.71
CA ILE A 57 13.21 -11.94 17.23
C ILE A 57 13.10 -13.37 16.69
N ILE A 58 14.05 -13.83 15.87
CA ILE A 58 14.02 -15.18 15.30
C ILE A 58 14.28 -16.23 16.39
N GLU A 59 15.17 -15.96 17.34
CA GLU A 59 15.44 -16.85 18.48
C GLU A 59 14.20 -17.05 19.36
N THR A 60 13.57 -15.94 19.76
CA THR A 60 12.34 -15.97 20.56
C THR A 60 11.19 -16.65 19.83
N MET A 61 11.04 -16.43 18.52
CA MET A 61 10.04 -17.12 17.70
C MET A 61 10.30 -18.63 17.61
N ASN A 62 11.56 -19.04 17.50
CA ASN A 62 11.92 -20.47 17.41
C ASN A 62 11.76 -21.21 18.73
N THR A 63 11.92 -20.53 19.88
CA THR A 63 11.79 -21.16 21.21
C THR A 63 10.39 -21.09 21.82
N SER A 64 9.45 -20.38 21.18
CA SER A 64 8.09 -20.20 21.69
C SER A 64 7.09 -21.15 21.02
N TYR A 65 5.93 -21.33 21.65
CA TYR A 65 4.82 -22.13 21.13
C TYR A 65 4.04 -21.40 20.02
N LEU A 66 4.74 -21.05 18.94
CA LEU A 66 4.15 -20.41 17.77
C LEU A 66 3.75 -21.44 16.70
N ASN A 67 2.86 -21.01 15.81
CA ASN A 67 2.51 -21.79 14.62
C ASN A 67 3.76 -21.98 13.74
N ALA A 68 4.11 -23.24 13.45
CA ALA A 68 5.24 -23.59 12.58
C ALA A 68 5.16 -22.91 11.20
N TRP A 69 3.96 -22.67 10.68
CA TRP A 69 3.76 -21.96 9.42
C TRP A 69 4.22 -20.50 9.49
N ALA A 70 3.96 -19.82 10.62
CA ALA A 70 4.38 -18.44 10.82
C ALA A 70 5.92 -18.35 10.88
N LEU A 71 6.56 -19.27 11.59
CA LEU A 71 8.01 -19.39 11.68
C LEU A 71 8.65 -19.65 10.31
N LEU A 72 8.08 -20.56 9.52
CA LEU A 72 8.58 -20.83 8.17
C LEU A 72 8.50 -19.58 7.28
N LEU A 73 7.39 -18.84 7.34
CA LEU A 73 7.22 -17.61 6.59
C LEU A 73 8.21 -16.51 7.02
N THR A 74 8.53 -16.38 8.31
CA THR A 74 9.50 -15.39 8.77
C THR A 74 10.92 -15.74 8.32
N LEU A 75 11.31 -17.02 8.34
CA LEU A 75 12.61 -17.46 7.79
C LEU A 75 12.70 -17.28 6.27
N ILE A 76 11.61 -17.51 5.52
CA ILE A 76 11.59 -17.19 4.09
C ILE A 76 11.70 -15.68 3.89
N ALA A 77 10.97 -14.88 4.67
CA ALA A 77 11.02 -13.43 4.58
C ALA A 77 12.44 -12.89 4.83
N THR A 78 13.19 -13.43 5.80
CA THR A 78 14.58 -13.02 6.07
C THR A 78 15.52 -13.37 4.92
N SER A 79 15.32 -14.51 4.25
CA SER A 79 16.08 -14.82 3.03
C SER A 79 15.72 -13.87 1.87
N LEU A 80 14.45 -13.48 1.73
CA LEU A 80 13.99 -12.54 0.70
C LEU A 80 14.52 -11.12 0.93
N THR A 81 14.66 -10.67 2.18
CA THR A 81 15.31 -9.38 2.48
C THR A 81 16.77 -9.38 2.07
N ALA A 82 17.49 -10.48 2.32
CA ALA A 82 18.86 -10.67 1.84
C ALA A 82 18.95 -10.65 0.30
N ILE A 83 18.02 -11.30 -0.39
CA ILE A 83 17.96 -11.29 -1.86
C ILE A 83 17.73 -9.87 -2.40
N TYR A 84 16.75 -9.13 -1.86
CA TYR A 84 16.43 -7.78 -2.32
C TYR A 84 17.56 -6.79 -2.04
N THR A 85 18.19 -6.86 -0.87
CA THR A 85 19.30 -5.97 -0.51
C THR A 85 20.53 -6.22 -1.38
N LEU A 86 20.88 -7.47 -1.64
CA LEU A 86 21.97 -7.80 -2.56
C LEU A 86 21.66 -7.34 -3.99
N ARG A 87 20.45 -7.56 -4.48
CA ARG A 87 20.01 -7.06 -5.80
C ARG A 87 20.20 -5.55 -5.91
N MET A 88 19.86 -4.79 -4.87
CA MET A 88 20.07 -3.34 -4.84
C MET A 88 21.55 -2.97 -4.90
N ILE A 89 22.40 -3.61 -4.10
CA ILE A 89 23.86 -3.38 -4.09
C ILE A 89 24.44 -3.64 -5.49
N LEU A 90 24.12 -4.79 -6.08
CA LEU A 90 24.67 -5.20 -7.37
C LEU A 90 24.24 -4.27 -8.52
N LEU A 91 22.96 -3.92 -8.60
CA LEU A 91 22.46 -3.08 -9.71
C LEU A 91 22.85 -1.61 -9.58
N VAL A 92 22.95 -1.08 -8.35
CA VAL A 92 23.17 0.35 -8.12
C VAL A 92 24.67 0.68 -8.02
N GLN A 93 25.44 -0.13 -7.27
CA GLN A 93 26.82 0.19 -6.94
C GLN A 93 27.83 -0.46 -7.88
N THR A 94 27.58 -1.73 -8.26
CA THR A 94 28.49 -2.50 -9.11
C THR A 94 28.10 -2.42 -10.59
N GLY A 95 28.97 -2.91 -11.47
CA GLY A 95 28.76 -2.91 -12.91
C GLY A 95 29.14 -1.59 -13.59
N GLN A 96 28.76 -1.48 -14.86
CA GLN A 96 29.03 -0.30 -15.68
C GLN A 96 27.97 0.79 -15.45
N PRO A 97 28.31 2.08 -15.60
CA PRO A 97 27.33 3.16 -15.55
C PRO A 97 26.31 3.01 -16.67
N ARG A 98 25.03 2.94 -16.30
CA ARG A 98 23.87 2.83 -17.22
C ARG A 98 23.05 4.12 -17.32
N HIS A 99 23.51 5.17 -16.65
CA HIS A 99 22.88 6.48 -16.63
C HIS A 99 23.31 7.33 -17.83
N ILE A 100 22.59 8.41 -18.08
CA ILE A 100 22.84 9.31 -19.21
C ILE A 100 24.24 9.96 -19.08
N CYS A 101 25.04 9.94 -20.15
CA CYS A 101 26.45 10.38 -20.13
C CYS A 101 26.69 11.84 -19.72
N MET A 102 25.68 12.73 -19.79
CA MET A 102 25.85 14.15 -19.46
C MET A 102 25.69 14.48 -17.96
N LEU A 103 25.55 13.48 -17.09
CA LEU A 103 25.34 13.70 -15.66
C LEU A 103 26.67 14.01 -14.94
N LEU A 104 26.76 15.20 -14.36
CA LEU A 104 27.82 15.54 -13.40
C LEU A 104 27.39 15.09 -12.00
N LEU A 105 27.98 14.01 -11.53
CA LEU A 105 27.72 13.44 -10.21
C LEU A 105 28.58 14.17 -9.17
N ASN A 106 27.95 14.70 -8.13
CA ASN A 106 28.65 15.39 -7.05
C ASN A 106 28.13 14.95 -5.67
N ASP A 107 29.04 14.58 -4.77
CA ASP A 107 28.74 14.21 -3.38
C ASP A 107 29.21 15.28 -2.36
N ASP A 108 29.73 16.42 -2.83
CA ASP A 108 30.43 17.40 -2.00
C ASP A 108 29.51 18.27 -1.12
N ASN A 109 28.19 18.24 -1.33
CA ASN A 109 27.28 19.08 -0.57
C ASN A 109 27.22 18.62 0.91
N PRO A 110 27.75 19.41 1.86
CA PRO A 110 27.82 19.01 3.26
C PRO A 110 26.43 18.90 3.90
N MET A 111 25.42 19.61 3.38
CA MET A 111 24.06 19.55 3.89
C MET A 111 23.42 18.17 3.67
N MET A 112 23.77 17.51 2.57
CA MET A 112 23.31 16.15 2.26
C MET A 112 24.21 15.09 2.90
N MET A 113 25.53 15.31 2.92
CA MET A 113 26.48 14.32 3.42
C MET A 113 26.44 14.15 4.94
N LYS A 114 26.41 15.25 5.72
CA LYS A 114 26.41 15.21 7.19
C LYS A 114 25.27 14.35 7.80
N PRO A 115 24.00 14.46 7.36
CA PRO A 115 22.95 13.60 7.92
C PRO A 115 23.11 12.14 7.51
N ILE A 116 23.58 11.85 6.28
CA ILE A 116 23.83 10.49 5.79
C ILE A 116 24.92 9.80 6.62
N THR A 117 26.06 10.47 6.82
CA THR A 117 27.18 9.92 7.60
C THR A 117 26.85 9.78 9.08
N ARG A 118 26.12 10.74 9.67
CA ARG A 118 25.61 10.62 11.05
C ARG A 118 24.72 9.39 11.24
N LEU A 119 23.83 9.13 10.28
CA LEU A 119 22.97 7.94 10.29
C LEU A 119 23.75 6.65 10.10
N ALA A 120 24.79 6.65 9.26
CA ALA A 120 25.68 5.49 9.07
C ALA A 120 26.37 5.11 10.39
N ASN A 121 26.98 6.09 11.06
CA ASN A 121 27.62 5.88 12.35
C ASN A 121 26.60 5.43 13.41
N GLY A 122 25.39 5.99 13.38
CA GLY A 122 24.28 5.53 14.19
C GLY A 122 23.99 4.04 13.97
N SER A 123 23.89 3.59 12.72
CA SER A 123 23.59 2.17 12.40
C SER A 123 24.64 1.16 12.87
N ILE A 124 25.85 1.61 13.21
CA ILE A 124 26.90 0.77 13.78
C ILE A 124 26.81 0.77 15.31
N ILE A 125 26.65 1.96 15.91
CA ILE A 125 26.85 2.14 17.36
C ILE A 125 25.55 1.95 18.16
N THR A 126 24.41 2.40 17.63
CA THR A 126 23.19 2.54 18.45
C THR A 126 22.62 1.21 18.91
N GLY A 127 22.82 0.13 18.14
CA GLY A 127 22.31 -1.20 18.48
C GLY A 127 22.95 -1.72 19.76
N LEU A 128 24.27 -1.69 19.81
CA LEU A 128 25.04 -2.08 20.99
C LEU A 128 24.72 -1.18 22.19
N LEU A 129 24.69 0.15 21.99
CA LEU A 129 24.34 1.08 23.06
C LEU A 129 22.94 0.80 23.64
N MET A 130 21.96 0.53 22.79
CA MET A 130 20.59 0.23 23.25
C MET A 130 20.55 -1.10 24.01
N THR A 131 21.19 -2.15 23.52
CA THR A 131 21.21 -3.45 24.23
C THR A 131 21.88 -3.39 25.59
N LEU A 132 22.86 -2.51 25.78
CA LEU A 132 23.54 -2.33 27.07
C LEU A 132 22.73 -1.50 28.06
N ASN A 133 21.99 -0.50 27.57
CA ASN A 133 21.29 0.47 28.41
C ASN A 133 19.85 0.07 28.74
N LEU A 134 19.20 -0.75 27.89
CA LEU A 134 17.83 -1.19 28.11
C LEU A 134 17.79 -2.29 29.16
N THR A 135 16.99 -2.09 30.20
CA THR A 135 16.67 -3.17 31.14
C THR A 135 15.74 -4.17 30.45
N PRO A 136 16.04 -5.47 30.44
CA PRO A 136 15.18 -6.47 29.80
C PRO A 136 13.83 -6.52 30.52
N LEU A 137 12.74 -6.25 29.77
CA LEU A 137 11.37 -6.38 30.29
C LEU A 137 10.96 -7.85 30.41
N GLU A 138 11.43 -8.69 29.49
CA GLU A 138 11.17 -10.13 29.46
C GLU A 138 12.48 -10.90 29.40
N THR A 139 12.48 -12.13 29.91
CA THR A 139 13.68 -12.98 29.92
C THR A 139 13.96 -13.50 28.50
N PRO A 140 15.09 -13.14 27.87
CA PRO A 140 15.46 -13.72 26.59
C PRO A 140 15.78 -15.22 26.76
N PRO A 141 15.47 -16.05 25.76
CA PRO A 141 15.79 -17.48 25.80
C PRO A 141 17.32 -17.67 25.73
N THR A 142 17.94 -18.08 26.83
CA THR A 142 19.40 -18.27 26.93
C THR A 142 19.86 -19.67 26.57
N THR A 143 18.94 -20.65 26.55
CA THR A 143 19.25 -22.06 26.24
C THR A 143 18.53 -22.49 24.97
N MET A 144 19.30 -22.81 23.94
CA MET A 144 18.77 -23.31 22.67
C MET A 144 19.84 -24.19 21.99
N PRO A 145 19.44 -25.15 21.16
CA PRO A 145 20.39 -25.94 20.39
C PRO A 145 21.05 -25.12 19.29
N THR A 146 22.26 -25.53 18.88
CA THR A 146 23.13 -24.78 17.97
C THR A 146 22.48 -24.45 16.64
N HIS A 147 21.69 -25.37 16.07
CA HIS A 147 21.00 -25.19 14.79
C HIS A 147 19.95 -24.08 14.85
N ILE A 148 19.28 -23.88 16.00
CA ILE A 148 18.33 -22.79 16.19
C ILE A 148 19.05 -21.45 16.34
N LYS A 149 20.18 -21.43 17.08
CA LYS A 149 20.98 -20.21 17.30
C LYS A 149 21.50 -19.61 16.00
N ILE A 150 21.97 -20.44 15.08
CA ILE A 150 22.52 -19.97 13.80
C ILE A 150 21.47 -19.85 12.68
N ALA A 151 20.19 -20.12 12.96
CA ALA A 151 19.14 -20.16 11.94
C ALA A 151 19.02 -18.85 11.16
N ALA A 152 19.01 -17.69 11.84
CA ALA A 152 18.92 -16.39 11.19
C ALA A 152 20.12 -16.11 10.27
N LEU A 153 21.32 -16.38 10.75
CA LEU A 153 22.56 -16.19 10.01
C LEU A 153 22.65 -17.13 8.79
N THR A 154 22.24 -18.39 8.95
CA THR A 154 22.24 -19.36 7.84
C THR A 154 21.22 -18.99 6.76
N MET A 155 20.02 -18.55 7.12
CA MET A 155 19.00 -18.11 6.15
C MET A 155 19.41 -16.84 5.38
N THR A 156 20.07 -15.89 6.05
CA THR A 156 20.59 -14.68 5.37
C THR A 156 21.74 -15.03 4.42
N ALA A 157 22.67 -15.90 4.83
CA ALA A 157 23.75 -16.39 3.98
C ALA A 157 23.22 -17.16 2.75
N LEU A 158 22.23 -18.04 2.94
CA LEU A 158 21.55 -18.74 1.84
C LEU A 158 20.88 -17.76 0.87
N GLY A 159 20.19 -16.74 1.39
CA GLY A 159 19.57 -15.70 0.57
C GLY A 159 20.60 -14.92 -0.28
N ILE A 160 21.75 -14.56 0.30
CA ILE A 160 22.85 -13.90 -0.43
C ILE A 160 23.40 -14.81 -1.53
N LEU A 161 23.67 -16.08 -1.24
CA LEU A 161 24.14 -17.06 -2.22
C LEU A 161 23.17 -17.23 -3.39
N LEU A 162 21.89 -17.44 -3.09
CA LEU A 162 20.84 -17.55 -4.09
C LEU A 162 20.77 -16.29 -4.97
N ALA A 163 20.84 -15.10 -4.37
CA ALA A 163 20.80 -13.85 -5.12
C ALA A 163 22.03 -13.65 -6.04
N LEU A 164 23.22 -14.06 -5.61
CA LEU A 164 24.42 -14.03 -6.45
C LEU A 164 24.28 -14.98 -7.65
N GLU A 165 23.75 -16.18 -7.42
CA GLU A 165 23.52 -17.15 -8.49
C GLU A 165 22.48 -16.63 -9.50
N LEU A 166 21.34 -16.12 -9.01
CA LEU A 166 20.29 -15.55 -9.86
C LEU A 166 20.82 -14.39 -10.71
N THR A 167 21.59 -13.47 -10.13
CA THR A 167 22.14 -12.33 -10.89
C THR A 167 23.17 -12.77 -11.92
N LYS A 168 24.03 -13.75 -11.61
CA LYS A 168 24.95 -14.34 -12.58
C LYS A 168 24.22 -15.01 -13.75
N MET A 169 23.09 -15.67 -13.50
CA MET A 169 22.25 -16.23 -14.56
C MET A 169 21.63 -15.13 -15.42
N THR A 170 21.14 -14.03 -14.83
CA THR A 170 20.51 -12.94 -15.61
C THR A 170 21.43 -12.33 -16.67
N ASN A 171 22.74 -12.20 -16.38
CA ASN A 171 23.69 -11.65 -17.35
C ASN A 171 23.95 -12.58 -18.55
N LYS A 172 23.64 -13.88 -18.43
CA LYS A 172 23.85 -14.88 -19.49
C LYS A 172 22.63 -15.07 -20.39
N LEU A 173 21.44 -14.70 -19.92
CA LEU A 173 20.21 -14.90 -20.69
C LEU A 173 20.01 -13.76 -21.70
N ALA A 174 19.76 -14.14 -22.95
CA ALA A 174 19.17 -13.21 -23.92
C ALA A 174 17.78 -12.79 -23.44
N MET A 175 17.47 -11.48 -23.52
CA MET A 175 16.16 -10.96 -23.14
C MET A 175 15.09 -11.60 -24.03
N LYS A 176 14.33 -12.54 -23.47
CA LYS A 176 13.03 -12.88 -24.05
C LYS A 176 12.12 -11.65 -23.87
N PRO A 177 11.31 -11.28 -24.88
CA PRO A 177 10.26 -10.28 -24.67
C PRO A 177 9.32 -10.82 -23.60
N CYS A 178 9.48 -10.31 -22.38
CA CYS A 178 8.56 -10.62 -21.32
C CYS A 178 7.28 -9.86 -21.66
N TYR A 179 6.23 -10.59 -22.06
CA TYR A 179 4.87 -10.07 -21.96
C TYR A 179 4.72 -9.48 -20.55
N PRO A 180 4.06 -8.32 -20.40
CA PRO A 180 3.88 -7.71 -19.09
C PRO A 180 3.01 -8.65 -18.25
N MET A 181 3.63 -9.62 -17.59
CA MET A 181 2.96 -10.44 -16.59
C MET A 181 2.61 -9.50 -15.43
N PRO A 182 1.38 -9.60 -14.89
CA PRO A 182 0.87 -8.73 -13.84
C PRO A 182 1.46 -9.11 -12.46
N ASN A 183 2.72 -9.54 -12.41
CA ASN A 183 3.37 -10.09 -11.22
C ASN A 183 3.96 -9.01 -10.32
N THR A 184 3.41 -7.79 -10.33
CA THR A 184 3.59 -6.90 -9.19
C THR A 184 2.36 -7.06 -8.29
N PRO A 185 2.51 -7.43 -7.01
CA PRO A 185 1.38 -7.53 -6.08
C PRO A 185 0.65 -6.19 -5.94
N THR A 186 1.31 -5.09 -6.29
CA THR A 186 0.72 -3.75 -6.43
C THR A 186 -0.36 -3.70 -7.51
N LEU A 187 -0.26 -4.47 -8.60
CA LEU A 187 -1.24 -4.49 -9.68
C LEU A 187 -2.55 -5.16 -9.22
N PHE A 188 -2.45 -6.23 -8.44
CA PHE A 188 -3.63 -6.88 -7.87
C PHE A 188 -4.35 -5.94 -6.90
N ASN A 189 -3.60 -5.28 -6.01
CA ASN A 189 -4.19 -4.36 -5.05
C ASN A 189 -4.81 -3.12 -5.73
N THR A 190 -4.20 -2.60 -6.81
CA THR A 190 -4.79 -1.49 -7.58
C THR A 190 -6.02 -1.91 -8.37
N HIS A 191 -6.06 -3.11 -8.92
CA HIS A 191 -7.25 -3.58 -9.64
C HIS A 191 -8.41 -3.93 -8.70
N VAL A 192 -8.14 -4.51 -7.53
CA VAL A 192 -9.20 -4.89 -6.59
C VAL A 192 -9.61 -3.72 -5.69
N LEU A 193 -8.69 -3.15 -4.91
CA LEU A 193 -9.04 -2.10 -3.96
C LEU A 193 -9.25 -0.73 -4.62
N HIS A 194 -8.41 -0.35 -5.59
CA HIS A 194 -8.52 1.00 -6.19
C HIS A 194 -9.48 1.07 -7.38
N ARG A 195 -9.87 -0.06 -7.98
CA ARG A 195 -10.77 -0.06 -9.14
C ARG A 195 -12.10 -0.73 -8.86
N ALA A 196 -12.15 -1.95 -8.33
CA ALA A 196 -13.42 -2.61 -8.05
C ALA A 196 -14.22 -1.91 -6.94
N LEU A 197 -13.60 -1.60 -5.79
CA LEU A 197 -14.31 -0.95 -4.68
C LEU A 197 -14.88 0.43 -5.05
N PRO A 198 -14.11 1.36 -5.66
CA PRO A 198 -14.62 2.69 -5.97
C PRO A 198 -15.64 2.68 -7.11
N THR A 199 -15.47 1.81 -8.11
CA THR A 199 -16.45 1.70 -9.19
C THR A 199 -17.78 1.11 -8.71
N ALA A 200 -17.75 0.15 -7.78
CA ALA A 200 -18.95 -0.36 -7.14
C ALA A 200 -19.66 0.74 -6.34
N ASN A 201 -18.93 1.49 -5.52
CA ASN A 201 -19.48 2.60 -4.74
C ASN A 201 -20.06 3.70 -5.64
N LEU A 202 -19.36 4.08 -6.72
CA LEU A 202 -19.83 5.10 -7.65
C LEU A 202 -21.08 4.65 -8.43
N LYS A 203 -21.13 3.39 -8.86
CA LYS A 203 -22.34 2.82 -9.50
C LYS A 203 -23.51 2.76 -8.54
N PHE A 204 -23.26 2.38 -7.28
CA PHE A 204 -24.27 2.41 -6.24
C PHE A 204 -24.79 3.84 -6.02
N SER A 205 -23.90 4.83 -5.89
CA SER A 205 -24.32 6.22 -5.74
C SER A 205 -25.09 6.75 -6.96
N GLN A 206 -24.71 6.34 -8.17
CA GLN A 206 -25.45 6.71 -9.37
C GLN A 206 -26.84 6.06 -9.40
N ASN A 207 -26.99 4.82 -8.94
CA ASN A 207 -28.29 4.17 -8.86
C ASN A 207 -29.20 4.84 -7.81
N MET A 208 -28.64 5.43 -6.75
CA MET A 208 -29.43 6.18 -5.77
C MET A 208 -30.10 7.42 -6.39
N THR A 209 -29.48 8.07 -7.38
CA THR A 209 -30.11 9.24 -8.03
C THR A 209 -31.39 8.87 -8.77
N TYR A 210 -31.54 7.61 -9.22
CA TYR A 210 -32.79 7.13 -9.81
C TYR A 210 -33.91 7.04 -8.77
N ILE A 211 -33.59 6.69 -7.53
CA ILE A 211 -34.57 6.67 -6.44
C ILE A 211 -35.02 8.10 -6.13
N ASP A 212 -34.09 9.04 -6.03
CA ASP A 212 -34.39 10.44 -5.73
C ASP A 212 -35.17 11.13 -6.84
N GLN A 213 -34.76 10.96 -8.11
CA GLN A 213 -35.40 11.66 -9.23
C GLN A 213 -36.66 10.97 -9.74
N ALA A 214 -36.75 9.64 -9.72
CA ALA A 214 -37.90 8.93 -10.27
C ALA A 214 -38.92 8.57 -9.18
N TRP A 215 -38.48 7.84 -8.15
CA TRP A 215 -39.41 7.31 -7.14
C TRP A 215 -39.93 8.41 -6.22
N HIS A 216 -39.03 9.21 -5.64
CA HIS A 216 -39.44 10.27 -4.72
C HIS A 216 -40.28 11.36 -5.41
N GLU A 217 -39.95 11.75 -6.63
CA GLU A 217 -40.79 12.69 -7.39
C GLU A 217 -42.17 12.11 -7.74
N TYR A 218 -42.23 10.82 -8.10
CA TYR A 218 -43.48 10.14 -8.43
C TYR A 218 -44.37 9.98 -7.20
N THR A 219 -43.82 9.54 -6.06
CA THR A 219 -44.60 9.37 -4.82
C THR A 219 -44.97 10.69 -4.17
N GLY A 220 -44.14 11.72 -4.34
CA GLY A 220 -44.36 13.03 -3.75
C GLY A 220 -45.16 13.94 -4.68
N PRO A 221 -44.54 15.02 -5.21
CA PRO A 221 -45.26 16.11 -5.83
C PRO A 221 -45.98 15.73 -7.13
N LYS A 222 -45.36 14.93 -8.01
CA LYS A 222 -45.97 14.59 -9.32
C LYS A 222 -47.17 13.65 -9.15
N GLY A 223 -47.06 12.65 -8.27
CA GLY A 223 -48.17 11.74 -7.96
C GLY A 223 -49.33 12.47 -7.31
N LEU A 224 -49.05 13.31 -6.31
CA LEU A 224 -50.06 14.13 -5.66
C LEU A 224 -50.73 15.08 -6.64
N ALA A 225 -49.97 15.82 -7.45
CA ALA A 225 -50.51 16.72 -8.46
C ALA A 225 -51.41 15.96 -9.44
N LYS A 226 -50.97 14.80 -9.97
CA LYS A 226 -51.78 13.99 -10.88
C LYS A 226 -53.07 13.49 -10.22
N SER A 227 -53.01 13.09 -8.95
CA SER A 227 -54.19 12.66 -8.19
C SER A 227 -55.19 13.78 -7.94
N GLN A 228 -54.73 15.03 -7.77
CA GLN A 228 -55.55 16.20 -7.48
C GLN A 228 -56.13 16.87 -8.74
N ILE A 229 -55.46 16.74 -9.89
CA ILE A 229 -55.92 17.33 -11.16
C ILE A 229 -57.22 16.66 -11.64
N ILE A 230 -57.36 15.33 -11.49
CA ILE A 230 -58.55 14.60 -11.94
C ILE A 230 -59.84 15.07 -11.24
N PRO A 231 -59.93 15.12 -9.89
CA PRO A 231 -61.13 15.60 -9.21
C PRO A 231 -61.39 17.09 -9.44
N THR A 232 -60.34 17.93 -9.49
CA THR A 232 -60.52 19.38 -9.72
C THR A 232 -61.08 19.70 -11.10
N LEU A 233 -60.79 18.88 -12.13
CA LEU A 233 -61.40 19.01 -13.44
C LEU A 233 -62.83 18.44 -13.50
N MET A 234 -63.13 17.39 -12.73
CA MET A 234 -64.47 16.77 -12.71
C MET A 234 -65.51 17.60 -11.95
N ILE A 235 -65.13 18.28 -10.85
CA ILE A 235 -66.07 19.08 -10.03
C ILE A 235 -66.79 20.19 -10.84
N PRO A 236 -66.11 21.06 -11.62
CA PRO A 236 -66.79 22.08 -12.41
C PRO A 236 -67.60 21.48 -13.57
N ALA A 237 -67.17 20.33 -14.12
CA ALA A 237 -67.94 19.63 -15.16
C ALA A 237 -69.28 19.07 -14.65
N LEU A 238 -69.42 18.82 -13.34
CA LEU A 238 -70.70 18.45 -12.72
C LEU A 238 -71.66 19.64 -12.54
N GLN A 239 -71.16 20.88 -12.63
CA GLN A 239 -71.92 22.10 -12.40
C GLN A 239 -72.35 22.77 -13.72
N ASN A 240 -73.44 22.28 -14.32
CA ASN A 240 -73.96 22.78 -15.62
C ASN A 240 -74.62 24.19 -15.56
N GLY A 241 -74.52 24.92 -14.45
CA GLY A 241 -75.06 26.29 -14.31
C GLY A 241 -76.59 26.42 -14.28
N LEU A 242 -77.33 25.32 -14.32
CA LEU A 242 -78.79 25.33 -14.34
C LEU A 242 -79.38 25.35 -12.92
N ILE A 243 -80.17 26.38 -12.60
CA ILE A 243 -80.85 26.57 -11.29
C ILE A 243 -81.66 25.33 -10.88
N LYS A 244 -82.32 24.67 -11.85
CA LYS A 244 -83.11 23.45 -11.60
C LYS A 244 -82.27 22.33 -10.97
N ILE A 245 -81.05 22.12 -11.44
CA ILE A 245 -80.17 21.05 -10.96
C ILE A 245 -79.72 21.34 -9.52
N TYR A 246 -79.40 22.61 -9.21
CA TYR A 246 -79.04 23.00 -7.84
C TYR A 246 -80.19 22.77 -6.85
N MET A 247 -81.42 23.15 -7.20
CA MET A 247 -82.57 22.92 -6.33
C MET A 247 -82.83 21.43 -6.08
N THR A 248 -82.63 20.58 -7.10
CA THR A 248 -82.75 19.13 -6.91
C THR A 248 -81.67 18.56 -5.98
N SER A 249 -80.43 19.04 -6.06
CA SER A 249 -79.36 18.61 -5.14
C SER A 249 -79.65 19.01 -3.69
N PHE A 250 -80.22 20.20 -3.45
CA PHE A 250 -80.55 20.69 -2.12
C PHE A 250 -81.65 19.86 -1.45
N ILE A 251 -82.73 19.55 -2.19
CA ILE A 251 -83.80 18.67 -1.68
C ILE A 251 -83.22 17.28 -1.36
N LEU A 252 -82.38 16.72 -2.23
CA LEU A 252 -81.76 15.41 -2.01
C LEU A 252 -80.86 15.41 -0.76
N THR A 253 -80.10 16.48 -0.51
CA THR A 253 -79.31 16.62 0.72
C THR A 253 -80.18 16.71 1.99
N ILE A 254 -81.32 17.42 1.95
CA ILE A 254 -82.24 17.49 3.09
C ILE A 254 -82.84 16.12 3.38
N MET A 255 -83.26 15.39 2.34
CA MET A 255 -83.83 14.05 2.48
C MET A 255 -82.79 13.06 3.03
N LEU A 256 -81.53 13.13 2.57
CA LEU A 256 -80.44 12.32 3.11
C LEU A 256 -80.19 12.65 4.59
N LEU A 257 -80.16 13.93 4.95
CA LEU A 257 -79.92 14.35 6.33
C LEU A 257 -81.00 13.83 7.28
N LEU A 258 -82.28 13.96 6.89
CA LEU A 258 -83.44 13.41 7.61
C LEU A 258 -83.42 11.88 7.71
N LEU A 259 -82.78 11.18 6.77
CA LEU A 259 -82.63 9.72 6.79
C LEU A 259 -81.51 9.25 7.73
N THR A 260 -80.51 10.09 7.96
CA THR A 260 -79.36 9.79 8.83
C THR A 260 -79.54 10.25 10.28
N THR A 261 -80.50 11.15 10.54
CA THR A 261 -80.93 11.57 11.87
C THR A 261 -82.11 10.75 12.35
#